data_AF-A0A519D910-F1
#
_entry.id   AF-A0A519D910-F1
#
_cell.length_a   1.000
_cell.length_b   1.000
_cell.length_c   1.000
_cell.angle_alpha   90.00
_cell.angle_beta   90.00
_cell.angle_gamma   90.00
#
_symmetry.space_group_name_H-M   'P 1'
#
loop_
_entity.id
_entity.type
_entity.pdbx_description
1 polymer ?
#
loop_
_entity_poly.entity_id
_entity_poly.type
_entity_poly.pdbx_seq_one_letter_code
_entity_poly.pdbx_strand_id
1 'polypeptide(L)'
;MTPPWPFKKKAVAEEQSPAPISYDRNDDSAAKILSDTTHTDSQDYKAAMATLSNPTLEAPAEQASTVPEREYIQSNDGYWYLKKADGSFEPEAYVKNEDGTFQPFSAN
;
A
#
# COMPACT_ATOMS: atom_id res chain seq x y z
N MET A 1 11.19 -37.39 18.35
CA MET A 1 11.64 -36.24 19.18
C MET A 1 11.25 -34.97 18.45
N THR A 2 10.40 -34.14 19.05
CA THR A 2 10.03 -32.82 18.50
C THR A 2 10.97 -31.75 19.05
N PRO A 3 11.54 -30.86 18.21
CA PRO A 3 12.53 -29.89 18.66
C PRO A 3 11.91 -28.83 19.60
N PRO A 4 12.63 -28.42 20.66
CA PRO A 4 12.12 -27.48 21.67
C PRO A 4 12.25 -26.03 21.18
N TRP A 5 11.30 -25.60 20.35
CA TRP A 5 11.19 -24.19 19.95
C TRP A 5 10.38 -23.39 20.99
N PRO A 6 10.76 -22.14 21.32
CA PRO A 6 10.05 -21.32 22.30
C PRO A 6 8.72 -20.74 21.76
N PHE A 7 8.35 -21.06 20.52
CA PHE A 7 7.06 -20.72 19.96
C PHE A 7 6.01 -21.69 20.49
N LYS A 8 5.33 -21.28 21.56
CA LYS A 8 4.05 -21.90 21.94
C LYS A 8 3.12 -21.80 20.74
N LYS A 9 2.86 -22.94 20.07
CA LYS A 9 1.79 -23.06 19.08
C LYS A 9 0.49 -22.70 19.80
N LYS A 10 0.03 -21.46 19.64
CA LYS A 10 -1.36 -21.10 19.94
C LYS A 10 -2.20 -21.95 18.99
N ALA A 11 -3.25 -22.58 19.51
CA ALA A 11 -4.24 -23.23 18.66
C ALA A 11 -4.64 -22.24 17.58
N VAL A 12 -4.68 -22.70 16.33
CA VAL A 12 -5.14 -21.89 15.19
C VAL A 12 -6.46 -21.26 15.61
N ALA A 13 -6.45 -19.94 15.83
CA ALA A 13 -7.68 -19.21 15.95
C ALA A 13 -8.33 -19.39 14.59
N GLU A 14 -9.46 -20.10 14.58
CA GLU A 14 -10.32 -20.30 13.42
C GLU A 14 -10.42 -18.94 12.71
N GLU A 15 -9.74 -18.79 11.57
CA GLU A 15 -9.84 -17.59 10.75
C GLU A 15 -11.31 -17.50 10.38
N GLN A 16 -12.02 -16.59 11.06
CA GLN A 16 -13.40 -16.27 10.79
C GLN A 16 -13.42 -15.75 9.36
N SER A 17 -13.72 -16.66 8.42
CA SER A 17 -13.78 -16.36 7.01
C SER A 17 -14.71 -15.16 6.85
N PRO A 18 -14.30 -14.11 6.11
CA PRO A 18 -15.14 -12.93 5.97
C PRO A 18 -16.53 -13.38 5.51
N ALA A 19 -17.56 -12.92 6.23
CA ALA A 19 -18.92 -13.38 5.97
C ALA A 19 -19.27 -13.15 4.49
N PRO A 20 -19.92 -14.11 3.82
CA PRO A 20 -20.26 -13.97 2.41
C PRO A 20 -21.16 -12.74 2.22
N ILE A 21 -20.72 -11.81 1.38
CA ILE A 21 -21.49 -10.61 1.04
C ILE A 21 -22.68 -11.07 0.19
N SER A 22 -23.87 -11.07 0.78
CA SER A 22 -25.12 -11.42 0.11
C SER A 22 -25.76 -10.17 -0.47
N TYR A 23 -26.04 -10.18 -1.78
CA TYR A 23 -26.74 -9.09 -2.46
C TYR A 23 -28.20 -9.49 -2.70
N ASP A 24 -29.14 -8.74 -2.14
CA ASP A 24 -30.57 -8.89 -2.47
C ASP A 24 -30.96 -7.90 -3.58
N ARG A 25 -31.75 -8.35 -4.56
CA ARG A 25 -32.16 -7.52 -5.70
C ARG A 25 -33.15 -6.41 -5.31
N ASN A 26 -33.88 -6.59 -4.22
CA ASN A 26 -34.79 -5.59 -3.66
C ASN A 26 -34.13 -4.77 -2.55
N ASP A 27 -32.80 -4.88 -2.38
CA ASP A 27 -32.07 -4.13 -1.39
C ASP A 27 -31.99 -2.64 -1.80
N ASP A 28 -32.64 -1.79 -1.01
CA ASP A 28 -32.66 -0.33 -1.22
C ASP A 28 -31.29 0.33 -0.99
N SER A 29 -30.30 -0.44 -0.51
CA SER A 29 -28.93 0.07 -0.32
C SER A 29 -28.25 0.44 -1.63
N ALA A 30 -28.70 -0.11 -2.78
CA ALA A 30 -28.19 0.30 -4.09
C ALA A 30 -28.41 1.80 -4.34
N ALA A 31 -29.59 2.33 -3.99
CA ALA A 31 -29.88 3.76 -4.13
C ALA A 31 -28.99 4.60 -3.21
N LYS A 32 -28.73 4.10 -1.99
CA LYS A 32 -27.85 4.74 -1.01
C LYS A 32 -26.37 4.74 -1.45
N ILE A 33 -25.91 3.67 -2.09
CA ILE A 33 -24.53 3.57 -2.62
C ILE A 33 -24.38 4.49 -3.83
N LEU A 34 -25.37 4.53 -4.74
CA LEU A 34 -25.33 5.41 -5.91
C LEU A 34 -25.40 6.90 -5.54
N SER A 35 -26.02 7.23 -4.41
CA SER A 35 -26.11 8.60 -3.90
C SER A 35 -24.94 9.00 -3.01
N ASP A 36 -24.02 8.07 -2.69
CA ASP A 36 -22.85 8.36 -1.88
C ASP A 36 -21.80 9.12 -2.68
N THR A 37 -21.84 10.45 -2.60
CA THR A 37 -20.84 11.35 -3.20
C THR A 37 -19.78 11.79 -2.20
N THR A 38 -19.72 11.17 -1.00
CA THR A 38 -18.80 11.59 0.07
C THR A 38 -17.33 11.47 -0.34
N HIS A 39 -16.97 10.45 -1.14
CA HIS A 39 -15.60 10.27 -1.64
C HIS A 39 -15.13 11.41 -2.58
N THR A 40 -16.04 11.95 -3.40
CA THR A 40 -15.79 13.04 -4.36
C THR A 40 -15.97 14.42 -3.74
N ASP A 41 -16.75 14.53 -2.67
CA ASP A 41 -16.88 15.81 -1.96
C ASP A 41 -15.73 16.07 -1.00
N SER A 42 -14.95 15.02 -0.67
CA SER A 42 -13.79 15.08 0.21
C SER A 42 -12.82 16.19 -0.18
N GLN A 43 -12.25 16.84 0.84
CA GLN A 43 -11.32 17.95 0.65
C GLN A 43 -10.08 17.50 -0.13
N ASP A 44 -9.59 16.28 0.14
CA ASP A 44 -8.42 15.70 -0.53
C ASP A 44 -8.67 15.50 -2.03
N TYR A 45 -9.85 14.98 -2.41
CA TYR A 45 -10.22 14.82 -3.82
C TYR A 45 -10.28 16.17 -4.53
N LYS A 46 -10.92 17.18 -3.92
CA LYS A 46 -11.00 18.54 -4.46
C LYS A 46 -9.61 19.19 -4.58
N ALA A 47 -8.74 18.98 -3.61
CA ALA A 47 -7.37 19.48 -3.65
C ALA A 47 -6.56 18.85 -4.79
N ALA A 48 -6.62 17.53 -4.96
CA ALA A 48 -5.96 16.84 -6.07
C ALA A 48 -6.49 17.29 -7.45
N MET A 49 -7.81 17.45 -7.58
CA MET A 49 -8.43 17.98 -8.80
C MET A 49 -8.03 19.43 -9.07
N ALA A 50 -7.89 20.27 -8.04
CA ALA A 50 -7.37 21.62 -8.18
C ALA A 50 -5.91 21.63 -8.65
N THR A 51 -5.06 20.74 -8.12
CA THR A 51 -3.67 20.59 -8.56
C THR A 51 -3.57 20.11 -10.01
N LEU A 52 -4.45 19.21 -10.44
CA LEU A 52 -4.46 18.72 -11.82
C LEU A 52 -5.00 19.76 -12.82
N SER A 53 -6.03 20.51 -12.43
CA SER A 53 -6.68 21.51 -13.30
C SER A 53 -5.91 22.81 -13.40
N ASN A 54 -5.19 23.19 -12.35
CA ASN A 54 -4.30 24.33 -12.36
C ASN A 54 -2.96 23.88 -11.75
N PRO A 55 -2.01 23.39 -12.58
CA PRO A 55 -0.70 22.98 -12.10
C PRO A 55 0.05 24.24 -11.62
N THR A 56 -0.22 24.65 -10.39
CA THR A 56 0.52 25.72 -9.75
C THR A 56 1.93 25.18 -9.50
N LEU A 57 2.91 25.80 -10.17
CA LEU A 57 4.33 25.50 -10.00
C LEU A 57 4.88 26.06 -8.67
N GLU A 58 4.00 26.56 -7.80
CA GLU A 58 4.39 27.11 -6.51
C GLU A 58 4.36 26.00 -5.46
N ALA A 59 5.56 25.50 -5.17
CA ALA A 59 5.84 24.54 -4.13
C ALA A 59 5.25 24.98 -2.77
N PRO A 60 4.53 24.10 -2.05
CA PRO A 60 4.37 24.25 -0.62
C PRO A 60 5.76 24.16 0.03
N ALA A 61 6.22 25.29 0.55
CA ALA A 61 7.43 25.36 1.33
C ALA A 61 7.27 24.54 2.62
N GLU A 62 8.17 23.56 2.75
CA GLU A 62 8.77 23.06 3.99
C GLU A 62 7.94 22.15 4.92
N GLN A 63 8.14 20.83 4.77
CA GLN A 63 8.74 19.92 5.78
C GLN A 63 8.16 18.51 5.72
N ALA A 64 8.75 17.69 4.85
CA ALA A 64 9.40 16.43 5.23
C ALA A 64 10.13 15.93 3.99
N SER A 65 11.29 15.32 4.17
CA SER A 65 11.98 14.57 3.14
C SER A 65 11.05 13.49 2.56
N THR A 66 10.27 13.80 1.53
CA THR A 66 9.55 12.81 0.74
C THR A 66 10.47 12.37 -0.39
N VAL A 67 11.51 11.62 0.00
CA VAL A 67 11.90 10.47 -0.83
C VAL A 67 10.58 9.77 -1.12
N PRO A 68 10.16 9.59 -2.38
CA PRO A 68 8.86 9.00 -2.69
C PRO A 68 8.69 7.77 -1.81
N GLU A 69 7.49 7.57 -1.25
CA GLU A 69 7.19 6.42 -0.38
C GLU A 69 7.41 5.14 -1.19
N ARG A 70 8.68 4.72 -1.20
CA ARG A 70 9.22 3.64 -1.98
C ARG A 70 9.13 2.45 -1.04
N GLU A 71 8.04 1.71 -1.18
CA GLU A 71 7.81 0.52 -0.38
C GLU A 71 8.77 -0.58 -0.89
N TYR A 72 9.93 -0.67 -0.25
CA TYR A 72 10.89 -1.74 -0.53
C TYR A 72 10.45 -3.00 0.19
N ILE A 73 10.17 -4.05 -0.57
CA ILE A 73 9.81 -5.37 -0.04
C ILE A 73 11.00 -6.29 -0.17
N GLN A 74 11.39 -6.93 0.94
CA GLN A 74 12.46 -7.92 0.96
C GLN A 74 11.95 -9.25 0.41
N SER A 75 12.68 -9.82 -0.55
CA SER A 75 12.44 -11.16 -1.08
C SER A 75 13.30 -12.20 -0.38
N ASN A 76 12.92 -13.48 -0.49
CA ASN A 76 13.59 -14.61 0.17
C ASN A 76 15.04 -14.84 -0.34
N ASP A 77 15.37 -14.28 -1.49
CA ASP A 77 16.69 -14.23 -2.11
C ASP A 77 17.63 -13.15 -1.53
N GLY A 78 17.17 -12.34 -0.57
CA GLY A 78 17.98 -11.32 0.11
C GLY A 78 18.03 -9.96 -0.60
N TYR A 79 17.40 -9.84 -1.77
CA TYR A 79 17.22 -8.58 -2.47
C TYR A 79 15.94 -7.88 -2.05
N TRP A 80 15.90 -6.57 -2.32
CA TRP A 80 14.77 -5.69 -2.04
C TRP A 80 14.19 -5.21 -3.35
N TYR A 81 12.88 -5.28 -3.52
CA TYR A 81 12.20 -4.82 -4.72
C TYR A 81 11.34 -3.61 -4.40
N LEU A 82 11.40 -2.62 -5.28
CA LEU A 82 10.60 -1.42 -5.15
C LEU A 82 9.18 -1.67 -5.66
N LYS A 83 8.19 -1.57 -4.78
CA LYS A 83 6.77 -1.64 -5.16
C LYS A 83 6.25 -0.26 -5.53
N LYS A 84 5.66 -0.16 -6.72
CA LYS A 84 5.04 1.07 -7.24
C LYS A 84 3.64 1.26 -6.66
N ALA A 85 3.10 2.47 -6.81
CA ALA A 85 1.71 2.80 -6.44
C ALA A 85 0.66 1.93 -7.17
N ASP A 86 1.02 1.36 -8.33
CA ASP A 86 0.21 0.42 -9.10
C ASP A 86 0.20 -1.02 -8.51
N GLY A 87 1.01 -1.28 -7.46
CA GLY A 87 1.21 -2.62 -6.91
C GLY A 87 2.19 -3.49 -7.72
N SER A 88 2.57 -3.05 -8.92
CA SER A 88 3.64 -3.63 -9.74
C SER A 88 5.02 -3.38 -9.12
N PHE A 89 5.93 -4.35 -9.27
CA PHE A 89 7.32 -4.23 -8.83
C PHE A 89 8.23 -3.72 -9.95
N GLU A 90 9.27 -2.98 -9.58
CA GLU A 90 10.36 -2.64 -10.49
C GLU A 90 11.22 -3.90 -10.75
N PRO A 91 11.69 -4.11 -11.99
CA PRO A 91 12.58 -5.22 -12.30
C PRO A 91 14.00 -5.03 -11.73
N GLU A 92 14.35 -3.80 -11.35
CA GLU A 92 15.58 -3.50 -10.64
C GLU A 92 15.50 -4.03 -9.20
N ALA A 93 16.38 -4.98 -8.88
CA ALA A 93 16.62 -5.39 -7.51
C ALA A 93 17.45 -4.32 -6.79
N TYR A 94 17.27 -4.18 -5.48
CA TYR A 94 18.03 -3.30 -4.60
C TYR A 94 18.69 -4.11 -3.48
N VAL A 95 19.85 -3.67 -3.00
CA VAL A 95 20.53 -4.23 -1.83
C VAL A 95 20.51 -3.20 -0.70
N LYS A 96 20.26 -3.67 0.52
CA LYS A 96 20.31 -2.85 1.72
C LYS A 96 21.72 -2.88 2.32
N ASN A 97 22.36 -1.72 2.40
CA ASN A 97 23.66 -1.55 3.03
C ASN A 97 23.56 -1.56 4.57
N GLU A 98 24.70 -1.68 5.25
CA GLU A 98 24.78 -1.60 6.72
C GLU A 98 24.27 -0.25 7.27
N ASP A 99 24.41 0.83 6.50
CA ASP A 99 23.85 2.16 6.79
C ASP A 99 22.32 2.23 6.63
N GLY A 100 21.66 1.14 6.23
CA GLY A 100 20.22 1.09 6.01
C GLY A 100 19.74 1.72 4.71
N THR A 101 20.66 2.16 3.85
CA THR A 101 20.36 2.70 2.51
C THR A 101 20.14 1.59 1.49
N PHE A 102 19.28 1.84 0.49
CA PHE A 102 19.00 0.92 -0.60
C PHE A 102 19.71 1.37 -1.88
N GLN A 103 20.49 0.49 -2.51
CA GLN A 103 21.17 0.76 -3.79
C GLN A 103 20.77 -0.26 -4.85
N PRO A 104 20.60 0.12 -6.12
CA PRO A 104 20.23 -0.81 -7.18
C PRO A 104 21.35 -1.85 -7.37
N PHE A 105 20.95 -3.11 -7.38
CA PHE A 105 21.81 -4.25 -7.68
C PHE A 105 22.11 -4.24 -9.17
N SER A 106 23.30 -3.76 -9.54
CA SER A 106 23.84 -3.98 -10.88
C SER A 106 24.57 -5.32 -10.91
N ALA A 107 23.96 -6.33 -11.52
CA ALA A 107 24.68 -7.52 -11.94
C ALA A 107 25.64 -7.12 -13.07
N ASN A 108 26.94 -7.10 -12.78
CA ASN A 108 28.00 -6.97 -13.78
C ASN A 108 28.32 -8.34 -14.38
#